data_AF-A0A1E7F7E5-F1
#
_entry.id   AF-A0A1E7F7E5-F1
#
_cell.length_a   1.000
_cell.length_b   1.000
_cell.length_c   1.000
_cell.angle_alpha   90.00
_cell.angle_beta   90.00
_cell.angle_gamma   90.00
#
_symmetry.space_group_name_H-M   'P 1'
#
loop_
_entity.id
_entity.type
_entity.pdbx_description
1 polymer ?
#
loop_
_entity_poly.entity_id
_entity_poly.type
_entity_poly.pdbx_seq_one_letter_code
_entity_poly.pdbx_strand_id
1 'polypeptide(L)'
;MTTNDNNRLGKKILSVSILLLAFWILVDNESISTASQNNNNNNNNKRIHHLAVWTALHRHPPCLRIYRALLELNLMLWGLAASLYLWKYTVGENMVGYLLFQPADHDFTKDTDIYFTESNNNNNNNDSIIVVDDDDDHDNEPNYTATNTNGINSNFEHIIPPSPETILHAALDFLILILVTLFLFTISSAEGGRYVDGMESLHTFRWVAQIAAPIFPLVLFLIFCIAVVVPLDKRRSQWQILSYTIGAPLYNVTFRDGFIGDILTSSVRPLQDIAFTVFYLFSGLQGWWSQSYDLDAADLPLESNWMLHTMILPMCMMSPLWYRFCQNLRQTYDSKSRWPYLGNALKYFIAAEVGVFGVYMQTRRQSSLWLMAFVLATLYQIWWDVFMDWNLLEVVQLRKTRIYSVSWMYWSIFGINIVLRFCWTLSFLPPHYLNRAGVLSETFDGDITMYINPIIASAEIVRRIMWGWIRVENEAINDDNKESSESSNLEEFKSMAMNDTFLDDDDGTLSSSSSSTPFSKGLWTPRKMYDMTEIQILGELCIYVTIFTGLGLLAAAHRETQ
;
A
#
# COMPACT_ATOMS: atom_id res chain seq x y z
N MET A 1 6.74 -3.39 -31.01
CA MET A 1 7.12 -3.98 -29.71
C MET A 1 5.96 -4.72 -29.02
N THR A 2 4.70 -4.30 -29.22
CA THR A 2 3.51 -4.77 -28.47
C THR A 2 3.08 -6.25 -28.63
N THR A 3 3.43 -6.95 -29.71
CA THR A 3 2.98 -8.34 -29.92
C THR A 3 3.78 -9.36 -29.13
N ASN A 4 5.09 -9.14 -28.93
CA ASN A 4 5.95 -10.04 -28.17
C ASN A 4 5.69 -9.96 -26.66
N ASP A 5 5.43 -8.77 -26.13
CA ASP A 5 5.18 -8.57 -24.70
C ASP A 5 3.81 -9.11 -24.29
N ASN A 6 2.76 -8.90 -25.11
CA ASN A 6 1.46 -9.53 -24.90
C ASN A 6 1.53 -11.06 -24.94
N ASN A 7 2.31 -11.63 -25.86
CA ASN A 7 2.56 -13.07 -25.90
C ASN A 7 3.31 -13.58 -24.65
N ARG A 8 4.25 -12.79 -24.13
CA ARG A 8 4.98 -13.13 -22.90
C ARG A 8 4.07 -13.06 -21.68
N LEU A 9 3.22 -12.04 -21.58
CA LEU A 9 2.24 -11.91 -20.50
C LEU A 9 1.25 -13.08 -20.51
N GLY A 10 0.70 -13.42 -21.67
CA GLY A 10 -0.19 -14.56 -21.84
C GLY A 10 0.44 -15.89 -21.40
N LYS A 11 1.72 -16.13 -21.73
CA LYS A 11 2.46 -17.32 -21.28
C LYS A 11 2.64 -17.38 -19.75
N LYS A 12 2.92 -16.23 -19.11
CA LYS A 12 3.04 -16.18 -17.64
C LYS A 12 1.70 -16.44 -16.96
N ILE A 13 0.63 -15.81 -17.44
CA ILE A 13 -0.74 -16.04 -16.94
C ILE A 13 -1.11 -17.51 -17.09
N LEU A 14 -0.86 -18.11 -18.27
CA LEU A 14 -1.09 -19.54 -18.49
C LEU A 14 -0.30 -20.41 -17.50
N SER A 15 0.97 -20.07 -17.24
CA SER A 15 1.81 -20.80 -16.28
C SER A 15 1.23 -20.74 -14.86
N VAL A 16 0.78 -19.57 -14.42
CA VAL A 16 0.10 -19.39 -13.13
C VAL A 16 -1.20 -20.21 -13.10
N SER A 17 -2.02 -20.16 -14.15
CA SER A 17 -3.27 -20.93 -14.23
C SER A 17 -3.03 -22.45 -14.15
N ILE A 18 -1.98 -22.96 -14.81
CA ILE A 18 -1.60 -24.37 -14.74
C ILE A 18 -1.18 -24.74 -13.32
N LEU A 19 -0.37 -23.91 -12.65
CA LEU A 19 0.05 -24.16 -11.27
C LEU A 19 -1.14 -24.13 -10.30
N LEU A 20 -2.06 -23.17 -10.45
CA LEU A 20 -3.28 -23.11 -9.64
C LEU A 20 -4.19 -24.31 -9.88
N LEU A 21 -4.31 -24.78 -11.12
CA LEU A 21 -5.04 -26.01 -11.44
C LEU A 21 -4.37 -27.24 -10.80
N ALA A 22 -3.04 -27.33 -10.84
CA ALA A 22 -2.31 -28.40 -10.17
C ALA A 22 -2.55 -28.39 -8.66
N PHE A 23 -2.57 -27.22 -8.02
CA PHE A 23 -2.95 -27.08 -6.62
C PHE A 23 -4.41 -27.47 -6.36
N TRP A 24 -5.34 -27.06 -7.22
CA TRP A 24 -6.74 -27.44 -7.09
C TRP A 24 -6.92 -28.96 -7.15
N ILE A 25 -6.22 -29.65 -8.06
CA ILE A 25 -6.22 -31.12 -8.14
C ILE A 25 -5.63 -31.75 -6.86
N LEU A 26 -4.56 -31.18 -6.31
CA LEU A 26 -3.98 -31.65 -5.03
C LEU A 26 -4.97 -31.51 -3.86
N VAL A 27 -5.78 -30.46 -3.85
CA VAL A 27 -6.82 -30.22 -2.84
C VAL A 27 -8.04 -31.10 -3.08
N ASP A 28 -8.52 -31.28 -4.31
CA ASP A 28 -9.76 -32.03 -4.59
C ASP A 28 -9.64 -33.53 -4.26
N ASN A 29 -8.44 -34.11 -4.36
CA ASN A 29 -8.16 -35.47 -3.89
C ASN A 29 -8.40 -35.67 -2.37
N GLU A 30 -8.44 -34.59 -1.59
CA GLU A 30 -8.78 -34.57 -0.16
C GLU A 30 -10.29 -34.83 0.08
N SER A 31 -11.16 -34.24 -0.73
CA SER A 31 -12.62 -34.29 -0.56
C SER A 31 -13.19 -35.68 -0.85
N ILE A 32 -12.65 -36.34 -1.88
CA ILE A 32 -13.07 -37.67 -2.34
C ILE A 32 -12.65 -38.76 -1.34
N SER A 33 -11.46 -38.62 -0.73
CA SER A 33 -10.92 -39.64 0.18
C SER A 33 -11.53 -39.57 1.59
N THR A 34 -11.84 -38.37 2.10
CA THR A 34 -12.58 -38.19 3.37
C THR A 34 -14.02 -38.69 3.28
N ALA A 35 -14.70 -38.51 2.14
CA ALA A 35 -16.03 -39.07 1.88
C ALA A 35 -16.04 -40.61 1.85
N SER A 36 -14.94 -41.24 1.42
CA SER A 36 -14.80 -42.70 1.39
C SER A 36 -14.57 -43.32 2.78
N GLN A 37 -13.82 -42.66 3.67
CA GLN A 37 -13.58 -43.15 5.04
C GLN A 37 -14.84 -43.13 5.92
N ASN A 38 -15.72 -42.14 5.78
CA ASN A 38 -16.97 -42.09 6.53
C ASN A 38 -17.96 -43.23 6.19
N ASN A 39 -17.77 -43.93 5.06
CA ASN A 39 -18.61 -45.07 4.67
C ASN A 39 -18.05 -46.43 5.12
N ASN A 40 -16.79 -46.51 5.56
CA ASN A 40 -16.15 -47.77 5.95
C ASN A 40 -15.76 -47.74 7.44
N ASN A 41 -16.77 -47.86 8.30
CA ASN A 41 -16.58 -48.31 9.67
C ASN A 41 -16.16 -49.78 9.68
N ASN A 42 -14.87 -50.05 9.48
CA ASN A 42 -14.27 -51.29 9.97
C ASN A 42 -12.78 -51.09 10.28
N ASN A 43 -12.44 -51.50 11.49
CA ASN A 43 -11.14 -51.44 12.14
C ASN A 43 -9.97 -51.86 11.23
N ASN A 44 -9.16 -50.89 10.82
CA ASN A 44 -7.71 -50.95 10.76
C ASN A 44 -7.18 -49.52 10.61
N ASN A 45 -6.59 -48.99 11.68
CA ASN A 45 -6.00 -47.65 11.74
C ASN A 45 -4.77 -47.54 10.81
N LYS A 46 -4.98 -47.39 9.50
CA LYS A 46 -4.06 -46.66 8.63
C LYS A 46 -4.61 -45.24 8.54
N ARG A 47 -4.04 -44.29 9.30
CA ARG A 47 -4.29 -42.86 9.07
C ARG A 47 -3.75 -42.54 7.68
N ILE A 48 -4.66 -42.43 6.72
CA ILE A 48 -4.38 -41.89 5.39
C ILE A 48 -4.13 -40.40 5.61
N HIS A 49 -2.88 -39.97 5.49
CA HIS A 49 -2.50 -38.56 5.68
C HIS A 49 -2.50 -37.86 4.33
N HIS A 50 -3.46 -36.95 4.14
CA HIS A 50 -3.75 -36.32 2.85
C HIS A 50 -2.62 -35.39 2.37
N LEU A 51 -2.41 -35.36 1.04
CA LEU A 51 -1.43 -34.55 0.31
C LEU A 51 -1.84 -33.05 0.22
N ALA A 52 -2.50 -32.54 1.24
CA ALA A 52 -3.13 -31.23 1.23
C ALA A 52 -2.14 -30.13 1.63
N VAL A 53 -2.02 -29.11 0.78
CA VAL A 53 -1.23 -27.88 1.04
C VAL A 53 -1.56 -27.29 2.40
N TRP A 54 -2.85 -27.27 2.76
CA TRP A 54 -3.32 -26.75 4.03
C TRP A 54 -2.80 -27.55 5.22
N THR A 55 -2.85 -28.88 5.14
CA THR A 55 -2.31 -29.75 6.19
C THR A 55 -0.80 -29.61 6.32
N ALA A 56 -0.08 -29.53 5.20
CA ALA A 56 1.37 -29.30 5.18
C ALA A 56 1.76 -27.97 5.86
N LEU A 57 1.06 -26.89 5.51
CA LEU A 57 1.30 -25.57 6.10
C LEU A 57 0.95 -25.53 7.60
N HIS A 58 -0.10 -26.22 8.04
CA HIS A 58 -0.47 -26.28 9.47
C HIS A 58 0.53 -27.06 10.31
N ARG A 59 1.19 -28.06 9.73
CA ARG A 59 2.28 -28.81 10.41
C ARG A 59 3.53 -27.95 10.62
N HIS A 60 3.70 -26.89 9.85
CA HIS A 60 4.86 -26.01 9.90
C HIS A 60 4.43 -24.53 9.99
N PRO A 61 4.00 -24.05 11.17
CA PRO A 61 3.53 -22.67 11.35
C PRO A 61 4.50 -21.58 10.87
N PRO A 62 5.84 -21.69 11.04
CA PRO A 62 6.78 -20.72 10.48
C PRO A 62 6.75 -20.67 8.95
N CYS A 63 6.62 -21.82 8.28
CA CYS A 63 6.55 -21.90 6.83
C CYS A 63 5.27 -21.27 6.29
N LEU A 64 4.13 -21.51 6.96
CA LEU A 64 2.86 -20.84 6.65
C LEU A 64 2.98 -19.31 6.68
N ARG A 65 3.66 -18.77 7.69
CA ARG A 65 3.86 -17.32 7.83
C ARG A 65 4.69 -16.75 6.69
N ILE A 66 5.76 -17.44 6.27
CA ILE A 66 6.58 -17.04 5.11
C ILE A 66 5.74 -17.00 3.85
N TYR A 67 5.08 -18.11 3.49
CA TYR A 67 4.30 -18.17 2.26
C TYR A 67 3.18 -17.14 2.24
N ARG A 68 2.49 -16.97 3.38
CA ARG A 68 1.40 -16.00 3.50
C ARG A 68 1.90 -14.57 3.34
N ALA A 69 2.99 -14.18 4.02
CA ALA A 69 3.55 -12.83 3.89
C ALA A 69 3.97 -12.52 2.45
N LEU A 70 4.71 -13.44 1.81
CA LEU A 70 5.19 -13.25 0.44
C LEU A 70 4.04 -13.23 -0.57
N LEU A 71 3.06 -14.11 -0.42
CA LEU A 71 1.91 -14.19 -1.30
C LEU A 71 1.02 -12.94 -1.19
N GLU A 72 0.68 -12.50 0.02
CA GLU A 72 -0.16 -11.31 0.24
C GLU A 72 0.51 -10.05 -0.31
N LEU A 73 1.81 -9.82 -0.02
CA LEU A 73 2.55 -8.68 -0.55
C LEU A 73 2.64 -8.71 -2.08
N ASN A 74 2.94 -9.88 -2.66
CA ASN A 74 3.08 -10.02 -4.10
C ASN A 74 1.74 -9.87 -4.84
N LEU A 75 0.64 -10.41 -4.30
CA LEU A 75 -0.69 -10.26 -4.90
C LEU A 75 -1.19 -8.81 -4.80
N MET A 76 -0.90 -8.11 -3.71
CA MET A 76 -1.19 -6.70 -3.57
C MET A 76 -0.41 -5.85 -4.58
N LEU A 77 0.90 -6.10 -4.72
CA LEU A 77 1.74 -5.44 -5.74
C LEU A 77 1.23 -5.73 -7.15
N TRP A 78 0.95 -7.00 -7.45
CA TRP A 78 0.44 -7.43 -8.75
C TRP A 78 -0.90 -6.76 -9.08
N GLY A 79 -1.84 -6.74 -8.14
CA GLY A 79 -3.16 -6.18 -8.35
C GLY A 79 -3.13 -4.66 -8.55
N LEU A 80 -2.28 -3.95 -7.80
CA LEU A 80 -2.08 -2.51 -7.97
C LEU A 80 -1.38 -2.18 -9.30
N ALA A 81 -0.37 -2.97 -9.67
CA ALA A 81 0.29 -2.82 -10.97
C ALA A 81 -0.68 -3.11 -12.13
N ALA A 82 -1.54 -4.12 -11.98
CA ALA A 82 -2.59 -4.45 -12.95
C ALA A 82 -3.61 -3.32 -13.08
N SER A 83 -4.05 -2.72 -11.97
CA SER A 83 -4.95 -1.55 -12.03
C SER A 83 -4.29 -0.37 -12.72
N LEU A 84 -3.03 -0.05 -12.39
CA LEU A 84 -2.28 1.04 -13.03
C LEU A 84 -2.00 0.77 -14.52
N TYR A 85 -1.81 -0.50 -14.90
CA TYR A 85 -1.64 -0.91 -16.28
C TYR A 85 -2.93 -0.74 -17.10
N LEU A 86 -4.09 -1.12 -16.55
CA LEU A 86 -5.40 -0.88 -17.19
C LEU A 86 -5.70 0.63 -17.32
N TRP A 87 -5.29 1.41 -16.33
CA TRP A 87 -5.32 2.87 -16.35
C TRP A 87 -4.53 3.46 -17.51
N LYS A 88 -3.29 2.99 -17.69
CA LYS A 88 -2.42 3.38 -18.81
C LYS A 88 -3.11 3.23 -20.16
N TYR A 89 -3.91 2.18 -20.38
CA TYR A 89 -4.66 2.02 -21.65
C TYR A 89 -5.84 2.97 -21.80
N THR A 90 -6.41 3.42 -20.68
CA THR A 90 -7.62 4.25 -20.70
C THR A 90 -7.27 5.73 -20.80
N VAL A 91 -6.20 6.17 -20.14
CA VAL A 91 -5.86 7.60 -19.94
C VAL A 91 -4.49 7.97 -20.54
N GLY A 92 -3.64 6.99 -20.88
CA GLY A 92 -2.30 7.21 -21.44
C GLY A 92 -1.16 7.03 -20.43
N GLU A 93 0.04 6.72 -20.94
CA GLU A 93 1.23 6.40 -20.12
C GLU A 93 1.73 7.56 -19.28
N ASN A 94 1.67 8.77 -19.83
CA ASN A 94 2.28 9.96 -19.24
C ASN A 94 1.53 10.40 -17.96
N MET A 95 0.21 10.25 -17.93
CA MET A 95 -0.62 10.70 -16.81
C MET A 95 -0.37 9.88 -15.52
N VAL A 96 -0.14 8.57 -15.64
CA VAL A 96 0.12 7.71 -14.46
C VAL A 96 1.48 8.05 -13.84
N GLY A 97 2.50 8.26 -14.68
CA GLY A 97 3.82 8.69 -14.23
C GLY A 97 3.79 10.08 -13.61
N TYR A 98 3.05 11.00 -14.25
CA TYR A 98 2.82 12.36 -13.78
C TYR A 98 2.22 12.38 -12.37
N LEU A 99 1.05 11.75 -12.18
CA LEU A 99 0.34 11.75 -10.89
C LEU A 99 1.17 11.18 -9.73
N LEU A 100 1.95 10.12 -9.98
CA LEU A 100 2.68 9.42 -8.92
C LEU A 100 4.10 9.94 -8.67
N PHE A 101 4.69 10.73 -9.56
CA PHE A 101 6.11 11.11 -9.44
C PHE A 101 6.38 12.59 -9.67
N GLN A 102 5.34 13.42 -9.71
CA GLN A 102 5.51 14.86 -9.71
C GLN A 102 6.21 15.38 -8.43
N PRO A 103 7.11 16.38 -8.56
CA PRO A 103 7.64 17.14 -7.43
C PRO A 103 6.53 17.88 -6.67
N ALA A 104 6.66 17.98 -5.35
CA ALA A 104 5.69 18.67 -4.48
C ALA A 104 5.56 20.19 -4.75
N ASP A 105 6.55 20.79 -5.40
CA ASP A 105 6.72 22.25 -5.53
C ASP A 105 6.54 22.74 -6.98
N HIS A 106 5.69 22.10 -7.79
CA HIS A 106 5.55 22.49 -9.19
C HIS A 106 4.81 23.83 -9.33
N ASP A 107 5.57 24.88 -9.63
CA ASP A 107 5.08 26.17 -10.09
C ASP A 107 4.68 26.01 -11.57
N PHE A 108 3.38 26.08 -11.86
CA PHE A 108 2.80 25.87 -13.20
C PHE A 108 3.28 26.89 -14.25
N THR A 109 3.89 27.98 -13.81
CA THR A 109 4.28 29.10 -14.67
C THR A 109 5.54 28.84 -15.52
N LYS A 110 6.25 27.73 -15.31
CA LYS A 110 7.56 27.48 -15.96
C LYS A 110 7.56 26.56 -17.18
N ASP A 111 6.55 25.72 -17.38
CA ASP A 111 6.60 24.66 -18.42
C ASP A 111 5.52 24.75 -19.51
N THR A 112 4.68 25.79 -19.50
CA THR A 112 3.72 26.06 -20.59
C THR A 112 4.39 26.25 -21.95
N ASP A 113 5.69 26.58 -22.00
CA ASP A 113 6.44 26.74 -23.25
C ASP A 113 7.01 25.42 -23.83
N ILE A 114 7.10 24.35 -23.03
CA ILE A 114 7.78 23.10 -23.43
C ILE A 114 6.78 22.07 -24.00
N TYR A 115 5.57 21.99 -23.47
CA TYR A 115 4.59 20.99 -23.93
C TYR A 115 3.90 21.35 -25.26
N PHE A 116 3.87 22.62 -25.66
CA PHE A 116 3.28 23.05 -26.94
C PHE A 116 4.27 23.09 -28.11
N THR A 117 5.59 23.06 -27.87
CA THR A 117 6.59 23.07 -28.95
C THR A 117 6.84 21.70 -29.58
N GLU A 118 6.65 20.59 -28.85
CA GLU A 118 6.79 19.23 -29.42
C GLU A 118 5.60 18.80 -30.29
N SER A 119 4.39 19.34 -30.05
CA SER A 119 3.22 19.01 -30.88
C SER A 119 3.21 19.72 -32.24
N ASN A 120 3.97 20.80 -32.42
CA ASN A 120 3.97 21.59 -33.66
C ASN A 120 5.13 21.25 -34.61
N ASN A 121 6.13 20.46 -34.18
CA ASN A 121 7.32 20.19 -34.99
C ASN A 121 7.27 18.89 -35.80
N ASN A 122 6.14 18.16 -35.79
CA ASN A 122 5.99 16.89 -36.52
C ASN A 122 5.21 16.99 -37.85
N ASN A 123 4.95 18.21 -38.35
CA ASN A 123 4.45 18.42 -39.70
C ASN A 123 5.29 19.47 -40.41
N ASN A 124 6.37 19.03 -41.08
CA ASN A 124 6.75 19.47 -42.43
C ASN A 124 8.04 18.75 -42.86
N ASN A 125 7.86 17.63 -43.55
CA ASN A 125 8.83 17.21 -44.56
C ASN A 125 8.57 18.04 -45.82
N ASN A 126 9.57 18.81 -46.28
CA ASN A 126 10.10 18.72 -47.64
C ASN A 126 11.13 19.84 -47.93
N ASP A 127 12.15 19.40 -48.68
CA ASP A 127 12.98 20.14 -49.62
C ASP A 127 14.12 21.06 -49.11
N SER A 128 15.31 20.49 -49.26
CA SER A 128 16.60 21.12 -49.49
C SER A 128 16.56 22.34 -50.41
N ILE A 129 17.17 23.47 -50.01
CA ILE A 129 17.98 24.33 -50.88
C ILE A 129 19.11 24.97 -50.06
N ILE A 130 20.34 24.72 -50.51
CA ILE A 130 21.56 25.43 -50.14
C ILE A 130 21.50 26.81 -50.81
N VAL A 131 21.60 27.88 -50.02
CA VAL A 131 22.04 29.19 -50.51
C VAL A 131 23.13 29.68 -49.57
N VAL A 132 24.35 29.60 -50.06
CA VAL A 132 25.48 30.42 -49.64
C VAL A 132 25.31 31.74 -50.37
N ASP A 133 25.35 32.86 -49.65
CA ASP A 133 25.82 34.12 -50.21
C ASP A 133 26.42 34.98 -49.07
N ASP A 134 27.52 35.59 -49.44
CA ASP A 134 28.59 36.18 -48.64
C ASP A 134 28.33 37.64 -48.21
N ASP A 135 29.11 38.02 -47.18
CA ASP A 135 29.79 39.31 -46.95
C ASP A 135 29.06 40.61 -46.50
N ASP A 136 29.67 41.13 -45.43
CA ASP A 136 30.05 42.52 -45.10
C ASP A 136 29.11 43.50 -44.36
N ASP A 137 29.62 43.84 -43.17
CA ASP A 137 29.83 45.16 -42.57
C ASP A 137 28.78 45.89 -41.70
N HIS A 138 29.21 46.05 -40.43
CA HIS A 138 29.18 47.26 -39.58
C HIS A 138 27.84 47.84 -39.05
N ASP A 139 27.54 47.59 -37.75
CA ASP A 139 27.79 48.52 -36.62
C ASP A 139 26.77 48.45 -35.45
N ASN A 140 27.34 48.42 -34.22
CA ASN A 140 26.87 48.96 -32.92
C ASN A 140 25.73 48.29 -32.09
N GLU A 141 26.18 47.51 -31.07
CA GLU A 141 25.77 47.38 -29.63
C GLU A 141 24.28 47.35 -29.16
N PRO A 142 23.94 46.77 -27.97
CA PRO A 142 24.80 46.29 -26.88
C PRO A 142 24.51 44.86 -26.35
N ASN A 143 25.49 44.36 -25.60
CA ASN A 143 25.44 43.17 -24.76
C ASN A 143 24.27 43.17 -23.77
N TYR A 144 23.33 42.22 -23.93
CA TYR A 144 22.59 41.67 -22.79
C TYR A 144 23.28 40.39 -22.33
N THR A 145 24.13 40.54 -21.32
CA THR A 145 24.54 39.45 -20.44
C THR A 145 23.29 38.79 -19.88
N ALA A 146 23.02 37.56 -20.32
CA ALA A 146 22.05 36.68 -19.67
C ALA A 146 22.45 36.55 -18.19
N THR A 147 21.70 37.21 -17.33
CA THR A 147 21.79 37.02 -15.89
C THR A 147 21.44 35.56 -15.60
N ASN A 148 22.46 34.82 -15.17
CA ASN A 148 22.33 33.57 -14.42
C ASN A 148 21.24 33.75 -13.36
N THR A 149 20.04 33.25 -13.64
CA THR A 149 19.10 32.91 -12.59
C THR A 149 19.71 31.71 -11.88
N ASN A 150 20.22 31.98 -10.68
CA ASN A 150 20.75 30.98 -9.77
C ASN A 150 19.76 29.82 -9.68
N GLY A 151 20.15 28.72 -10.32
CA GLY A 151 19.47 27.45 -10.20
C GLY A 151 19.40 27.09 -8.72
N ILE A 152 18.19 27.05 -8.18
CA ILE A 152 17.91 26.27 -6.99
C ILE A 152 18.26 24.84 -7.41
N ASN A 153 19.42 24.36 -6.95
CA ASN A 153 19.79 22.95 -7.02
C ASN A 153 18.78 22.16 -6.18
N SER A 154 17.60 21.87 -6.72
CA SER A 154 16.79 20.77 -6.28
C SER A 154 17.51 19.50 -6.76
N ASN A 155 18.45 19.02 -5.94
CA ASN A 155 19.11 17.71 -6.10
C ASN A 155 18.11 16.54 -5.89
N PHE A 156 16.86 16.67 -6.34
CA PHE A 156 16.00 15.53 -6.55
C PHE A 156 16.47 14.88 -7.85
N GLU A 157 17.37 13.90 -7.69
CA GLU A 157 17.68 12.90 -8.71
C GLU A 157 16.36 12.54 -9.40
N HIS A 158 16.24 12.80 -10.72
CA HIS A 158 14.99 12.60 -11.45
C HIS A 158 14.66 11.09 -11.41
N ILE A 159 13.81 10.68 -10.46
CA ILE A 159 13.48 9.28 -10.26
C ILE A 159 12.60 8.87 -11.45
N ILE A 160 13.15 8.11 -12.39
CA ILE A 160 12.37 7.50 -13.47
C ILE A 160 11.70 6.24 -12.89
N PRO A 161 10.38 6.24 -12.69
CA PRO A 161 9.68 5.09 -12.15
C PRO A 161 9.64 3.94 -13.16
N PRO A 162 9.65 2.67 -12.71
CA PRO A 162 9.42 1.55 -13.61
C PRO A 162 7.99 1.60 -14.16
N SER A 163 7.81 1.24 -15.43
CA SER A 163 6.48 1.17 -16.04
C SER A 163 5.58 0.15 -15.31
N PRO A 164 4.26 0.40 -15.18
CA PRO A 164 3.33 -0.55 -14.55
C PRO A 164 3.40 -1.96 -15.14
N GLU A 165 3.67 -2.06 -16.44
CA GLU A 165 3.86 -3.32 -17.17
C GLU A 165 5.09 -4.10 -16.67
N THR A 166 6.20 -3.42 -16.45
CA THR A 166 7.42 -4.03 -15.91
C THR A 166 7.16 -4.60 -14.51
N ILE A 167 6.43 -3.86 -13.68
CA ILE A 167 6.05 -4.29 -12.33
C ILE A 167 5.12 -5.51 -12.40
N LEU A 168 4.13 -5.49 -13.29
CA LEU A 168 3.19 -6.60 -13.52
C LEU A 168 3.93 -7.88 -13.89
N HIS A 169 4.86 -7.80 -14.85
CA HIS A 169 5.67 -8.93 -15.26
C HIS A 169 6.55 -9.48 -14.14
N ALA A 170 7.18 -8.61 -13.35
CA ALA A 170 8.01 -9.01 -12.22
C ALA A 170 7.17 -9.68 -11.12
N ALA A 171 6.00 -9.13 -10.79
CA ALA A 171 5.11 -9.70 -9.78
C ALA A 171 4.58 -11.09 -10.21
N LEU A 172 4.36 -11.31 -11.51
CA LEU A 172 4.03 -12.64 -12.04
C LEU A 172 5.21 -13.63 -11.93
N ASP A 173 6.44 -13.19 -12.18
CA ASP A 173 7.62 -14.05 -12.01
C ASP A 173 7.79 -14.48 -10.55
N PHE A 174 7.62 -13.56 -9.61
CA PHE A 174 7.61 -13.85 -8.18
C PHE A 174 6.44 -14.75 -7.78
N LEU A 175 5.25 -14.55 -8.36
CA LEU A 175 4.10 -15.41 -8.10
C LEU A 175 4.37 -16.86 -8.53
N ILE A 176 4.93 -17.05 -9.72
CA ILE A 176 5.32 -18.37 -10.22
C ILE A 176 6.34 -19.00 -9.27
N LEU A 177 7.35 -18.25 -8.82
CA LEU A 177 8.35 -18.74 -7.86
C LEU A 177 7.71 -19.16 -6.53
N ILE A 178 6.81 -18.36 -5.98
CA ILE A 178 6.06 -18.67 -4.74
C ILE A 178 5.24 -19.96 -4.94
N LEU A 179 4.50 -20.07 -6.05
CA LEU A 179 3.64 -21.22 -6.32
C LEU A 179 4.45 -22.51 -6.55
N VAL A 180 5.56 -22.44 -7.30
CA VAL A 180 6.43 -23.60 -7.52
C VAL A 180 7.06 -24.06 -6.21
N THR A 181 7.60 -23.14 -5.40
CA THR A 181 8.19 -23.51 -4.12
C THR A 181 7.16 -24.03 -3.13
N LEU A 182 5.94 -23.46 -3.10
CA LEU A 182 4.82 -23.96 -2.29
C LEU A 182 4.39 -25.38 -2.73
N PHE A 183 4.42 -25.66 -4.03
CA PHE A 183 4.11 -26.98 -4.58
C PHE A 183 5.15 -28.01 -4.15
N LEU A 184 6.45 -27.67 -4.31
CA LEU A 184 7.56 -28.50 -3.86
C LEU A 184 7.54 -28.71 -2.34
N PHE A 185 7.26 -27.66 -1.57
CA PHE A 185 7.04 -27.74 -0.13
C PHE A 185 5.91 -28.72 0.22
N THR A 186 4.78 -28.63 -0.47
CA THR A 186 3.62 -29.50 -0.22
C THR A 186 3.97 -30.96 -0.48
N ILE A 187 4.64 -31.27 -1.59
CA ILE A 187 5.11 -32.63 -1.89
C ILE A 187 6.12 -33.11 -0.84
N SER A 188 7.04 -32.24 -0.42
CA SER A 188 8.08 -32.57 0.57
C SER A 188 7.52 -32.75 1.98
N SER A 189 6.46 -32.00 2.33
CA SER A 189 5.81 -32.00 3.64
C SER A 189 4.72 -33.07 3.76
N ALA A 190 4.19 -33.57 2.63
CA ALA A 190 3.25 -34.69 2.53
C ALA A 190 3.85 -36.06 2.89
N GLU A 191 4.77 -36.06 3.87
CA GLU A 191 5.47 -37.16 4.54
C GLU A 191 6.75 -37.62 3.88
N GLY A 192 7.82 -37.80 4.67
CA GLY A 192 9.08 -38.41 4.22
C GLY A 192 8.94 -39.80 3.58
N GLY A 193 8.44 -39.85 2.34
CA GLY A 193 8.42 -40.93 1.37
C GLY A 193 7.25 -41.93 1.33
N ARG A 194 6.04 -41.69 1.88
CA ARG A 194 5.04 -42.78 2.08
C ARG A 194 3.81 -42.87 1.15
N TYR A 195 3.68 -42.05 0.12
CA TYR A 195 2.50 -42.09 -0.77
C TYR A 195 2.74 -42.61 -2.19
N VAL A 196 3.96 -43.06 -2.51
CA VAL A 196 4.20 -43.79 -3.76
C VAL A 196 4.19 -45.28 -3.42
N ASP A 197 3.02 -45.91 -3.50
CA ASP A 197 2.91 -47.36 -3.46
C ASP A 197 3.86 -47.94 -4.53
N GLY A 198 4.89 -48.67 -4.07
CA GLY A 198 5.96 -49.24 -4.91
C GLY A 198 7.36 -48.61 -4.75
N MET A 199 7.53 -47.56 -3.93
CA MET A 199 8.82 -46.86 -3.75
C MET A 199 9.31 -46.79 -2.29
N GLU A 200 8.93 -47.76 -1.45
CA GLU A 200 9.30 -47.85 -0.03
C GLU A 200 10.82 -48.00 0.24
N SER A 201 11.66 -48.24 -0.79
CA SER A 201 13.05 -48.67 -0.61
C SER A 201 14.12 -47.57 -0.68
N LEU A 202 13.79 -46.29 -0.90
CA LEU A 202 14.82 -45.23 -0.94
C LEU A 202 14.85 -44.40 0.37
N HIS A 203 15.75 -44.79 1.28
CA HIS A 203 16.15 -43.99 2.45
C HIS A 203 16.55 -42.54 2.07
N THR A 204 17.06 -42.36 0.85
CA THR A 204 17.40 -41.08 0.23
C THR A 204 16.19 -40.15 0.09
N PHE A 205 15.01 -40.67 -0.26
CA PHE A 205 13.82 -39.85 -0.48
C PHE A 205 13.25 -39.32 0.84
N ARG A 206 13.35 -40.10 1.93
CA ARG A 206 12.94 -39.66 3.27
C ARG A 206 13.85 -38.55 3.80
N TRP A 207 15.16 -38.69 3.61
CA TRP A 207 16.16 -37.69 4.00
C TRP A 207 16.01 -36.39 3.19
N VAL A 208 15.81 -36.50 1.88
CA VAL A 208 15.53 -35.34 1.01
C VAL A 208 14.26 -34.62 1.43
N ALA A 209 13.17 -35.34 1.72
CA ALA A 209 11.90 -34.73 2.12
C ALA A 209 11.96 -34.00 3.48
N GLN A 210 12.70 -34.54 4.45
CA GLN A 210 12.88 -33.90 5.77
C GLN A 210 13.70 -32.61 5.68
N ILE A 211 14.73 -32.60 4.84
CA ILE A 211 15.58 -31.42 4.63
C ILE A 211 14.89 -30.39 3.73
N ALA A 212 14.20 -30.83 2.69
CA ALA A 212 13.67 -29.93 1.68
C ALA A 212 12.44 -29.12 2.16
N ALA A 213 11.60 -29.68 3.04
CA ALA A 213 10.39 -29.02 3.52
C ALA A 213 10.66 -27.65 4.21
N PRO A 214 11.52 -27.53 5.23
CA PRO A 214 11.83 -26.22 5.82
C PRO A 214 12.76 -25.35 4.94
N ILE A 215 13.56 -25.96 4.06
CA ILE A 215 14.52 -25.22 3.21
C ILE A 215 13.81 -24.41 2.12
N PHE A 216 12.77 -24.93 1.48
CA PHE A 216 12.09 -24.20 0.40
C PHE A 216 11.56 -22.82 0.81
N PRO A 217 10.74 -22.68 1.87
CA PRO A 217 10.25 -21.38 2.31
C PRO A 217 11.40 -20.49 2.82
N LEU A 218 12.41 -21.06 3.49
CA LEU A 218 13.55 -20.28 3.96
C LEU A 218 14.38 -19.70 2.80
N VAL A 219 14.74 -20.52 1.82
CA VAL A 219 15.48 -20.08 0.63
C VAL A 219 14.66 -19.05 -0.14
N LEU A 220 13.35 -19.26 -0.28
CA LEU A 220 12.45 -18.29 -0.88
C LEU A 220 12.48 -16.95 -0.12
N PHE A 221 12.36 -16.97 1.20
CA PHE A 221 12.44 -15.78 2.04
C PHE A 221 13.76 -15.03 1.85
N LEU A 222 14.90 -15.76 1.86
CA LEU A 222 16.22 -15.19 1.64
C LEU A 222 16.38 -14.61 0.22
N ILE A 223 15.85 -15.28 -0.81
CA ILE A 223 15.84 -14.75 -2.18
C ILE A 223 15.08 -13.42 -2.22
N PHE A 224 13.93 -13.31 -1.56
CA PHE A 224 13.19 -12.06 -1.49
C PHE A 224 13.97 -10.98 -0.72
N CYS A 225 14.55 -11.29 0.44
CA CYS A 225 15.41 -10.35 1.17
C CYS A 225 16.56 -9.83 0.29
N ILE A 226 17.23 -10.72 -0.44
CA ILE A 226 18.31 -10.35 -1.37
C ILE A 226 17.75 -9.53 -2.54
N ALA A 227 16.61 -9.89 -3.12
CA ALA A 227 16.03 -9.20 -4.27
C ALA A 227 15.59 -7.75 -3.97
N VAL A 228 15.21 -7.46 -2.72
CA VAL A 228 14.86 -6.11 -2.25
C VAL A 228 16.14 -5.25 -2.08
N VAL A 229 17.30 -5.86 -1.81
CA VAL A 229 18.57 -5.15 -1.61
C VAL A 229 19.41 -5.08 -2.89
N VAL A 230 19.44 -6.14 -3.69
CA VAL A 230 20.39 -6.33 -4.80
C VAL A 230 19.68 -6.30 -6.16
N PRO A 231 20.23 -5.58 -7.16
CA PRO A 231 21.41 -4.71 -7.09
C PRO A 231 21.09 -3.34 -6.46
N LEU A 232 21.94 -2.89 -5.52
CA LEU A 232 21.73 -1.68 -4.72
C LEU A 232 21.46 -0.43 -5.58
N ASP A 233 22.20 -0.26 -6.67
CA ASP A 233 22.08 0.90 -7.56
C ASP A 233 20.68 1.02 -8.17
N LYS A 234 20.04 -0.11 -8.49
CA LYS A 234 18.68 -0.14 -9.06
C LYS A 234 17.59 -0.08 -7.98
N ARG A 235 17.92 -0.41 -6.73
CA ARG A 235 16.97 -0.42 -5.60
C ARG A 235 16.99 0.89 -4.81
N ARG A 236 18.03 1.72 -4.97
CA ARG A 236 18.19 2.98 -4.25
C ARG A 236 16.98 3.92 -4.37
N SER A 237 16.46 4.11 -5.57
CA SER A 237 15.28 4.96 -5.80
C SER A 237 14.03 4.45 -5.09
N GLN A 238 13.84 3.14 -5.05
CA GLN A 238 12.73 2.50 -4.34
C GLN A 238 12.85 2.70 -2.83
N TRP A 239 14.04 2.52 -2.29
CA TRP A 239 14.33 2.78 -0.87
C TRP A 239 14.23 4.27 -0.52
N GLN A 240 14.61 5.18 -1.41
CA GLN A 240 14.40 6.61 -1.24
C GLN A 240 12.91 6.95 -1.16
N ILE A 241 12.09 6.47 -2.11
CA ILE A 241 10.63 6.67 -2.10
C ILE A 241 10.02 6.12 -0.80
N LEU A 242 10.41 4.91 -0.40
CA LEU A 242 9.93 4.31 0.83
C LEU A 242 10.38 5.11 2.05
N SER A 243 11.62 5.62 2.06
CA SER A 243 12.15 6.45 3.14
C SER A 243 11.42 7.79 3.27
N TYR A 244 11.00 8.42 2.16
CA TYR A 244 10.16 9.62 2.20
C TYR A 244 8.76 9.30 2.73
N THR A 245 8.21 8.15 2.33
CA THR A 245 6.91 7.67 2.81
C THR A 245 6.93 7.45 4.33
N ILE A 246 7.88 6.70 4.87
CA ILE A 246 7.93 6.37 6.31
C ILE A 246 8.60 7.46 7.16
N GLY A 247 9.38 8.35 6.54
CA GLY A 247 10.18 9.36 7.21
C GLY A 247 9.42 10.64 7.57
N ALA A 248 8.12 10.72 7.29
CA ALA A 248 7.29 11.82 7.78
C ALA A 248 7.37 11.91 9.32
N PRO A 249 7.44 13.12 9.91
CA PRO A 249 7.22 14.42 9.28
C PRO A 249 8.50 15.10 8.76
N LEU A 250 9.62 14.39 8.54
CA LEU A 250 10.91 15.00 8.19
C LEU A 250 10.96 15.57 6.77
N TYR A 251 10.13 15.07 5.86
CA TYR A 251 10.08 15.45 4.46
C TYR A 251 8.68 15.92 4.06
N ASN A 252 8.59 16.71 2.98
CA ASN A 252 7.31 17.07 2.38
C ASN A 252 6.59 15.80 1.90
N VAL A 253 5.26 15.81 1.99
CA VAL A 253 4.42 14.63 1.70
C VAL A 253 3.62 14.87 0.42
N THR A 254 3.92 14.09 -0.61
CA THR A 254 3.22 14.11 -1.89
C THR A 254 2.05 13.14 -1.94
N PHE A 255 1.25 13.19 -3.01
CA PHE A 255 0.21 12.19 -3.28
C PHE A 255 0.78 10.76 -3.29
N ARG A 256 1.96 10.55 -3.91
CA ARG A 256 2.68 9.27 -3.92
C ARG A 256 2.91 8.72 -2.53
N ASP A 257 3.45 9.53 -1.64
CA ASP A 257 3.80 9.09 -0.28
C ASP A 257 2.53 8.71 0.50
N GLY A 258 1.44 9.45 0.26
CA GLY A 258 0.14 9.10 0.80
C GLY A 258 -0.42 7.79 0.25
N PHE A 259 -0.34 7.60 -1.07
CA PHE A 259 -0.81 6.39 -1.76
C PHE A 259 -0.05 5.14 -1.31
N ILE A 260 1.29 5.20 -1.25
CA ILE A 260 2.14 4.11 -0.76
C ILE A 260 1.86 3.85 0.72
N GLY A 261 1.76 4.90 1.54
CA GLY A 261 1.44 4.73 2.96
C GLY A 261 0.10 4.03 3.17
N ASP A 262 -0.90 4.32 2.34
CA ASP A 262 -2.20 3.63 2.41
C ASP A 262 -2.11 2.16 2.01
N ILE A 263 -1.26 1.81 1.05
CA ILE A 263 -0.95 0.40 0.74
C ILE A 263 -0.26 -0.29 1.92
N LEU A 264 0.65 0.39 2.62
CA LEU A 264 1.32 -0.16 3.81
C LEU A 264 0.32 -0.50 4.94
N THR A 265 -0.79 0.22 5.06
CA THR A 265 -1.84 -0.12 6.05
C THR A 265 -2.50 -1.47 5.80
N SER A 266 -2.50 -1.96 4.56
CA SER A 266 -2.97 -3.30 4.19
C SER A 266 -1.87 -4.37 4.32
N SER A 267 -0.63 -3.96 4.63
CA SER A 267 0.53 -4.84 4.78
C SER A 267 0.83 -5.22 6.24
N VAL A 268 -0.03 -4.85 7.19
CA VAL A 268 0.17 -5.09 8.64
C VAL A 268 0.39 -6.56 8.97
N ARG A 269 -0.49 -7.43 8.47
CA ARG A 269 -0.43 -8.87 8.67
C ARG A 269 0.87 -9.45 8.09
N PRO A 270 1.24 -9.21 6.82
CA PRO A 270 2.56 -9.59 6.29
C PRO A 270 3.75 -9.06 7.11
N LEU A 271 3.72 -7.82 7.58
CA LEU A 271 4.79 -7.24 8.40
C LEU A 271 4.98 -8.02 9.71
N GLN A 272 3.88 -8.38 10.39
CA GLN A 272 3.92 -9.22 11.60
C GLN A 272 4.54 -10.60 11.32
N ASP A 273 4.26 -11.19 10.16
CA ASP A 273 4.77 -12.51 9.79
C ASP A 273 6.22 -12.50 9.37
N ILE A 274 6.66 -11.44 8.70
CA ILE A 274 8.08 -11.18 8.43
C ILE A 274 8.82 -11.00 9.76
N ALA A 275 8.29 -10.21 10.68
CA ALA A 275 8.90 -10.00 12.00
C ALA A 275 9.00 -11.32 12.79
N PHE A 276 7.91 -12.11 12.82
CA PHE A 276 7.93 -13.45 13.44
C PHE A 276 8.97 -14.35 12.79
N THR A 277 9.04 -14.38 11.45
CA THR A 277 10.01 -15.19 10.70
C THR A 277 11.44 -14.80 11.06
N VAL A 278 11.76 -13.51 11.13
CA VAL A 278 13.10 -13.03 11.52
C VAL A 278 13.46 -13.52 12.93
N PHE A 279 12.56 -13.39 13.89
CA PHE A 279 12.77 -13.90 15.26
C PHE A 279 12.94 -15.42 15.29
N TYR A 280 12.14 -16.15 14.51
CA TYR A 280 12.23 -17.59 14.39
C TYR A 280 13.60 -18.02 13.88
N LEU A 281 14.13 -17.34 12.86
CA LEU A 281 15.46 -17.64 12.33
C LEU A 281 16.56 -17.40 13.37
N PHE A 282 16.54 -16.26 14.06
CA PHE A 282 17.52 -15.99 15.12
C PHE A 282 17.44 -16.98 16.28
N SER A 283 16.22 -17.37 16.68
CA SER A 283 16.04 -18.39 17.70
C SER A 283 16.50 -19.77 17.22
N GLY A 284 16.23 -20.17 15.98
CA GLY A 284 16.76 -21.41 15.41
C GLY A 284 18.29 -21.43 15.35
N LEU A 285 18.91 -20.32 14.91
CA LEU A 285 20.37 -20.12 14.91
C LEU A 285 20.97 -20.22 16.31
N GLN A 286 20.33 -19.58 17.30
CA GLN A 286 20.75 -19.66 18.70
C GLN A 286 20.68 -21.09 19.20
N GLY A 287 19.54 -21.77 19.03
CA GLY A 287 19.33 -23.15 19.48
C GLY A 287 20.34 -24.13 18.88
N TRP A 288 20.63 -23.96 17.58
CA TRP A 288 21.67 -24.74 16.89
C TRP A 288 23.07 -24.47 17.47
N TRP A 289 23.43 -23.21 17.72
CA TRP A 289 24.73 -22.85 18.28
C TRP A 289 24.90 -23.30 19.73
N SER A 290 23.87 -23.13 20.57
CA SER A 290 23.90 -23.50 21.99
C SER A 290 23.58 -24.96 22.27
N GLN A 291 23.20 -25.74 21.24
CA GLN A 291 22.72 -27.12 21.37
C GLN A 291 21.61 -27.28 22.42
N SER A 292 20.79 -26.24 22.58
CA SER A 292 19.78 -26.17 23.64
C SER A 292 18.44 -26.79 23.24
N TYR A 293 18.13 -26.78 21.95
CA TYR A 293 16.95 -27.42 21.35
C TYR A 293 17.19 -27.62 19.85
N ASP A 294 16.51 -28.62 19.28
CA ASP A 294 16.54 -28.87 17.84
C ASP A 294 15.82 -27.76 17.05
N LEU A 295 16.15 -27.60 15.77
CA LEU A 295 15.53 -26.59 14.89
C LEU A 295 13.99 -26.70 14.86
N ASP A 296 13.46 -27.91 14.97
CA ASP A 296 12.01 -28.20 15.00
C ASP A 296 11.32 -27.74 16.30
N ALA A 297 12.10 -27.35 17.32
CA ALA A 297 11.64 -26.87 18.61
C ALA A 297 11.90 -25.36 18.82
N ALA A 298 12.38 -24.64 17.78
CA ALA A 298 12.65 -23.21 17.84
C ALA A 298 11.37 -22.35 18.01
N ASP A 299 10.21 -22.94 17.76
CA ASP A 299 8.88 -22.35 17.95
C ASP A 299 8.56 -22.15 19.45
N LEU A 300 8.92 -23.12 20.29
CA LEU A 300 8.62 -23.15 21.73
C LEU A 300 9.15 -21.93 22.51
N PRO A 301 10.42 -21.50 22.36
CA PRO A 301 10.90 -20.29 23.02
C PRO A 301 10.24 -19.02 22.45
N LEU A 302 9.72 -19.06 21.21
CA LEU A 302 8.99 -17.94 20.62
C LEU A 302 7.57 -17.80 21.17
N GLU A 303 6.87 -18.91 21.42
CA GLU A 303 5.49 -18.91 21.94
C GLU A 303 5.35 -18.16 23.28
N SER A 304 6.41 -18.16 24.09
CA SER A 304 6.48 -17.44 25.37
C SER A 304 7.29 -16.14 25.29
N ASN A 305 7.75 -15.75 24.10
CA ASN A 305 8.60 -14.57 23.94
C ASN A 305 7.80 -13.28 24.13
N TRP A 306 7.96 -12.70 25.30
CA TRP A 306 7.30 -11.47 25.68
C TRP A 306 7.59 -10.29 24.74
N MET A 307 8.84 -10.12 24.32
CA MET A 307 9.24 -9.00 23.45
C MET A 307 8.56 -9.12 22.09
N LEU A 308 8.52 -10.31 21.52
CA LEU A 308 7.87 -10.58 20.25
C LEU A 308 6.38 -10.26 20.31
N HIS A 309 5.65 -10.90 21.23
CA HIS A 309 4.19 -10.81 21.29
C HIS A 309 3.65 -9.51 21.89
N THR A 310 4.44 -8.82 22.72
CA THR A 310 3.99 -7.63 23.46
C THR A 310 4.56 -6.33 22.91
N MET A 311 5.69 -6.37 22.20
CA MET A 311 6.29 -5.15 21.62
C MET A 311 6.35 -5.22 20.10
N ILE A 312 7.02 -6.22 19.54
CA ILE A 312 7.35 -6.24 18.12
C ILE A 312 6.11 -6.40 17.23
N LEU A 313 5.26 -7.40 17.48
CA LEU A 313 4.06 -7.62 16.66
C LEU A 313 3.06 -6.45 16.79
N PRO A 314 2.79 -5.89 17.99
CA PRO A 314 2.00 -4.66 18.11
C PRO A 314 2.65 -3.44 17.43
N MET A 315 3.98 -3.31 17.43
CA MET A 315 4.67 -2.23 16.69
C MET A 315 4.50 -2.39 15.18
N CYS A 316 4.61 -3.61 14.63
CA CYS A 316 4.32 -3.87 13.21
C CYS A 316 2.87 -3.53 12.84
N MET A 317 1.93 -3.71 13.78
CA MET A 317 0.54 -3.28 13.62
C MET A 317 0.40 -1.76 13.59
N MET A 318 1.10 -1.06 14.49
CA MET A 318 0.99 0.39 14.65
C MET A 318 1.73 1.19 13.62
N SER A 319 2.86 0.68 13.13
CA SER A 319 3.77 1.47 12.32
C SER A 319 3.13 2.05 11.04
N PRO A 320 2.31 1.32 10.26
CA PRO A 320 1.72 1.91 9.05
C PRO A 320 0.72 3.03 9.35
N LEU A 321 -0.07 2.89 10.43
CA LEU A 321 -1.00 3.93 10.86
C LEU A 321 -0.27 5.16 11.42
N TRP A 322 0.83 4.93 12.14
CA TRP A 322 1.69 6.01 12.62
C TRP A 322 2.31 6.80 11.46
N TYR A 323 2.83 6.12 10.43
CA TYR A 323 3.39 6.81 9.26
C TYR A 323 2.34 7.68 8.57
N ARG A 324 1.12 7.16 8.35
CA ARG A 324 0.03 7.94 7.77
C ARG A 324 -0.39 9.09 8.68
N PHE A 325 -0.48 8.88 9.99
CA PHE A 325 -0.76 9.93 10.94
C PHE A 325 0.25 11.08 10.83
N CYS A 326 1.56 10.78 10.90
CA CYS A 326 2.62 11.77 10.75
C CYS A 326 2.63 12.47 9.40
N GLN A 327 2.37 11.73 8.30
CA GLN A 327 2.24 12.31 6.98
C GLN A 327 1.13 13.37 6.92
N ASN A 328 -0.03 13.09 7.50
CA ASN A 328 -1.15 14.02 7.51
C ASN A 328 -0.91 15.23 8.42
N LEU A 329 -0.21 15.06 9.54
CA LEU A 329 0.23 16.22 10.34
C LEU A 329 1.22 17.09 9.55
N ARG A 330 2.14 16.48 8.80
CA ARG A 330 3.06 17.22 7.93
C ARG A 330 2.32 18.00 6.85
N GLN A 331 1.34 17.40 6.20
CA GLN A 331 0.51 18.11 5.22
C GLN A 331 -0.34 19.23 5.85
N THR A 332 -0.78 19.06 7.10
CA THR A 332 -1.46 20.12 7.86
C THR A 332 -0.53 21.31 8.09
N TYR A 333 0.72 21.05 8.44
CA TYR A 333 1.76 22.08 8.61
C TYR A 333 2.06 22.79 7.29
N ASP A 334 2.37 22.04 6.23
CA ASP A 334 2.78 22.59 4.93
C ASP A 334 1.67 23.42 4.28
N SER A 335 0.43 22.91 4.30
CA SER A 335 -0.74 23.61 3.74
C SER A 335 -1.29 24.73 4.63
N LYS A 336 -0.84 24.80 5.89
CA LYS A 336 -1.42 25.65 6.95
C LYS A 336 -2.95 25.54 7.01
N SER A 337 -3.47 24.33 6.79
CA SER A 337 -4.91 24.03 6.80
C SER A 337 -5.18 22.76 7.61
N ARG A 338 -6.16 22.84 8.52
CA ARG A 338 -6.61 21.67 9.28
C ARG A 338 -7.37 20.68 8.41
N TRP A 339 -8.23 21.16 7.50
CA TRP A 339 -9.01 20.30 6.62
C TRP A 339 -8.35 20.24 5.23
N PRO A 340 -8.25 19.07 4.59
CA PRO A 340 -8.71 17.75 5.04
C PRO A 340 -7.73 17.00 5.95
N TYR A 341 -6.49 17.45 6.03
CA TYR A 341 -5.37 16.66 6.54
C TYR A 341 -5.52 16.18 7.98
N LEU A 342 -5.97 17.03 8.91
CA LEU A 342 -6.20 16.64 10.31
C LEU A 342 -7.37 15.66 10.47
N GLY A 343 -8.38 15.75 9.60
CA GLY A 343 -9.44 14.72 9.52
C GLY A 343 -8.87 13.38 9.10
N ASN A 344 -7.97 13.37 8.12
CA ASN A 344 -7.31 12.15 7.69
C ASN A 344 -6.38 11.61 8.80
N ALA A 345 -5.66 12.48 9.51
CA ALA A 345 -4.87 12.10 10.67
C ALA A 345 -5.74 11.42 11.74
N LEU A 346 -6.93 11.98 12.01
CA LEU A 346 -7.90 11.40 12.94
C LEU A 346 -8.34 9.98 12.52
N LYS A 347 -8.48 9.72 11.21
CA LYS A 347 -8.80 8.39 10.67
C LYS A 347 -7.81 7.32 11.16
N TYR A 348 -6.51 7.60 10.98
CA TYR A 348 -5.45 6.67 11.38
C TYR A 348 -5.24 6.63 12.88
N PHE A 349 -5.41 7.76 13.58
CA PHE A 349 -5.38 7.83 15.04
C PHE A 349 -6.44 6.91 15.65
N ILE A 350 -7.72 7.05 15.27
CA ILE A 350 -8.80 6.23 15.85
C ILE A 350 -8.58 4.74 15.54
N ALA A 351 -8.17 4.41 14.31
CA ALA A 351 -7.86 3.02 13.96
C ALA A 351 -6.71 2.46 14.80
N ALA A 352 -5.67 3.25 15.06
CA ALA A 352 -4.55 2.86 15.92
C ALA A 352 -5.02 2.59 17.35
N GLU A 353 -5.78 3.50 17.94
CA GLU A 353 -6.29 3.35 19.30
C GLU A 353 -7.21 2.11 19.44
N VAL A 354 -8.15 1.90 18.52
CA VAL A 354 -8.99 0.68 18.53
C VAL A 354 -8.15 -0.60 18.49
N GLY A 355 -7.07 -0.59 17.68
CA GLY A 355 -6.12 -1.68 17.59
C GLY A 355 -5.33 -1.91 18.88
N VAL A 356 -4.74 -0.85 19.43
CA VAL A 356 -3.97 -0.87 20.69
C VAL A 356 -4.82 -1.42 21.83
N PHE A 357 -6.04 -0.90 22.01
CA PHE A 357 -6.96 -1.39 23.03
C PHE A 357 -7.33 -2.86 22.78
N GLY A 358 -7.57 -3.25 21.52
CA GLY A 358 -7.86 -4.64 21.15
C GLY A 358 -6.72 -5.62 21.46
N VAL A 359 -5.47 -5.15 21.41
CA VAL A 359 -4.28 -5.96 21.72
C VAL A 359 -3.98 -6.03 23.22
N TYR A 360 -4.00 -4.90 23.92
CA TYR A 360 -3.54 -4.84 25.32
C TYR A 360 -4.65 -5.04 26.36
N MET A 361 -5.92 -4.83 26.00
CA MET A 361 -7.10 -4.96 26.89
C MET A 361 -7.99 -6.10 26.41
N GLN A 362 -7.45 -7.31 26.38
CA GLN A 362 -8.05 -8.50 25.73
C GLN A 362 -9.42 -8.86 26.33
N THR A 363 -9.58 -8.85 27.65
CA THR A 363 -10.87 -9.12 28.31
C THR A 363 -11.92 -8.07 27.98
N ARG A 364 -11.51 -6.86 27.57
CA ARG A 364 -12.38 -5.75 27.20
C ARG A 364 -12.58 -5.62 25.69
N ARG A 365 -11.91 -6.44 24.86
CA ARG A 365 -12.07 -6.44 23.39
C ARG A 365 -13.49 -6.74 22.94
N GLN A 366 -14.30 -7.40 23.76
CA GLN A 366 -15.72 -7.67 23.46
C GLN A 366 -16.66 -6.76 24.26
N SER A 367 -16.13 -5.75 24.94
CA SER A 367 -16.96 -4.79 25.69
C SER A 367 -17.74 -3.90 24.74
N SER A 368 -18.91 -3.43 25.18
CA SER A 368 -19.74 -2.48 24.42
C SER A 368 -18.97 -1.22 24.02
N LEU A 369 -18.01 -0.79 24.85
CA LEU A 369 -17.19 0.38 24.58
C LEU A 369 -16.22 0.14 23.40
N TRP A 370 -15.52 -0.99 23.39
CA TRP A 370 -14.62 -1.34 22.29
C TRP A 370 -15.41 -1.55 20.99
N LEU A 371 -16.54 -2.25 21.05
CA LEU A 371 -17.44 -2.46 19.91
C LEU A 371 -17.95 -1.13 19.35
N MET A 372 -18.37 -0.20 20.22
CA MET A 372 -18.80 1.13 19.79
C MET A 372 -17.65 1.91 19.15
N ALA A 373 -16.46 1.90 19.73
CA ALA A 373 -15.28 2.55 19.15
C ALA A 373 -14.91 1.95 17.78
N PHE A 374 -14.93 0.61 17.66
CA PHE A 374 -14.72 -0.11 16.41
C PHE A 374 -15.74 0.27 15.34
N VAL A 375 -17.04 0.30 15.68
CA VAL A 375 -18.10 0.69 14.73
C VAL A 375 -17.93 2.13 14.29
N LEU A 376 -17.70 3.06 15.22
CA LEU A 376 -17.49 4.47 14.88
C LEU A 376 -16.25 4.68 14.01
N ALA A 377 -15.14 4.00 14.33
CA ALA A 377 -13.93 4.01 13.52
C ALA A 377 -14.18 3.49 12.09
N THR A 378 -14.96 2.40 11.98
CA THR A 378 -15.30 1.78 10.69
C THR A 378 -16.20 2.69 9.86
N LEU A 379 -17.23 3.28 10.47
CA LEU A 379 -18.11 4.24 9.80
C LEU A 379 -17.36 5.49 9.34
N TYR A 380 -16.45 6.02 10.17
CA TYR A 380 -15.62 7.16 9.79
C TYR A 380 -14.71 6.85 8.61
N GLN A 381 -14.12 5.66 8.60
CA GLN A 381 -13.30 5.18 7.49
C GLN A 381 -14.10 4.99 6.18
N ILE A 382 -15.30 4.40 6.26
CA ILE A 382 -16.20 4.29 5.10
C ILE A 382 -16.55 5.67 4.56
N TRP A 383 -16.94 6.59 5.45
CA TRP A 383 -17.25 7.96 5.08
C TRP A 383 -16.06 8.64 4.40
N TRP A 384 -14.86 8.47 4.96
CA TRP A 384 -13.64 9.03 4.40
C TRP A 384 -13.35 8.50 3.00
N ASP A 385 -13.40 7.18 2.81
CA ASP A 385 -13.14 6.58 1.49
C ASP A 385 -14.10 7.14 0.43
N VAL A 386 -15.39 7.23 0.77
CA VAL A 386 -16.44 7.61 -0.18
C VAL A 386 -16.41 9.09 -0.53
N PHE A 387 -16.25 9.97 0.45
CA PHE A 387 -16.39 11.41 0.26
C PHE A 387 -15.06 12.13 0.06
N MET A 388 -13.96 11.62 0.62
CA MET A 388 -12.66 12.29 0.58
C MET A 388 -11.72 11.63 -0.42
N ASP A 389 -11.45 10.34 -0.26
CA ASP A 389 -10.49 9.64 -1.12
C ASP A 389 -11.03 9.51 -2.55
N TRP A 390 -12.31 9.15 -2.68
CA TRP A 390 -12.93 8.94 -3.97
C TRP A 390 -13.74 10.12 -4.49
N ASN A 391 -14.19 11.03 -3.62
CA ASN A 391 -15.18 12.05 -3.97
C ASN A 391 -16.33 11.45 -4.83
N LEU A 392 -16.82 10.28 -4.41
CA LEU A 392 -17.60 9.40 -5.28
C LEU A 392 -19.04 9.89 -5.45
N LEU A 393 -19.60 10.46 -4.38
CA LEU A 393 -21.01 10.83 -4.30
C LEU A 393 -21.19 12.35 -4.19
N GLU A 394 -21.95 12.93 -5.12
CA GLU A 394 -22.53 14.26 -5.02
C GLU A 394 -23.92 14.12 -4.38
N VAL A 395 -24.02 14.44 -3.08
CA VAL A 395 -25.22 14.32 -2.23
C VAL A 395 -25.67 12.86 -2.04
N VAL A 396 -26.19 12.20 -3.08
CA VAL A 396 -26.58 10.78 -3.08
C VAL A 396 -26.29 10.10 -4.44
N GLN A 397 -25.95 10.87 -5.49
CA GLN A 397 -25.69 10.34 -6.83
C GLN A 397 -24.18 10.23 -7.08
N LEU A 398 -23.78 9.31 -7.97
CA LEU A 398 -22.39 9.26 -8.43
C LEU A 398 -21.98 10.60 -9.03
N ARG A 399 -20.73 11.03 -8.79
CA ARG A 399 -20.16 12.25 -9.37
C ARG A 399 -20.32 12.28 -10.89
N LYS A 400 -20.48 13.49 -11.44
CA LYS A 400 -20.75 13.68 -12.88
C LYS A 400 -19.55 13.29 -13.74
N THR A 401 -18.38 13.78 -13.38
CA THR A 401 -17.12 13.54 -14.11
C THR A 401 -16.52 12.21 -13.68
N ARG A 402 -16.38 11.28 -14.64
CA ARG A 402 -15.85 9.94 -14.43
C ARG A 402 -15.09 9.52 -15.68
N ILE A 403 -13.95 8.87 -15.49
CA ILE A 403 -13.13 8.37 -16.59
C ILE A 403 -13.74 7.09 -17.17
N TYR A 404 -14.30 6.23 -16.32
CA TYR A 404 -15.02 5.04 -16.77
C TYR A 404 -16.52 5.30 -16.84
N SER A 405 -17.14 4.95 -17.98
CA SER A 405 -18.57 5.13 -18.24
C SER A 405 -19.48 4.15 -17.48
N VAL A 406 -18.92 3.06 -16.97
CA VAL A 406 -19.67 1.93 -16.39
C VAL A 406 -20.12 2.23 -14.96
N SER A 407 -21.35 2.72 -14.80
CA SER A 407 -21.87 3.17 -13.49
C SER A 407 -22.01 2.05 -12.45
N TRP A 408 -22.35 0.82 -12.85
CA TRP A 408 -22.52 -0.29 -11.90
C TRP A 408 -21.22 -0.66 -11.19
N MET A 409 -20.07 -0.48 -11.85
CA MET A 409 -18.74 -0.74 -11.28
C MET A 409 -18.51 0.09 -10.00
N TYR A 410 -18.84 1.39 -10.03
CA TYR A 410 -18.68 2.28 -8.89
C TYR A 410 -19.59 1.88 -7.71
N TRP A 411 -20.84 1.53 -8.00
CA TRP A 411 -21.77 1.05 -6.96
C TRP A 411 -21.33 -0.28 -6.35
N SER A 412 -20.78 -1.18 -7.16
CA SER A 412 -20.20 -2.43 -6.67
C SER A 412 -18.99 -2.17 -5.78
N ILE A 413 -18.06 -1.28 -6.17
CA ILE A 413 -16.90 -0.93 -5.35
C ILE A 413 -17.34 -0.28 -4.03
N PHE A 414 -18.32 0.62 -4.07
CA PHE A 414 -18.93 1.21 -2.88
C PHE A 414 -19.49 0.14 -1.92
N GLY A 415 -20.33 -0.76 -2.43
CA GLY A 415 -20.95 -1.83 -1.63
C GLY A 415 -19.92 -2.81 -1.06
N ILE A 416 -18.96 -3.25 -1.87
CA ILE A 416 -17.87 -4.15 -1.46
C ILE A 416 -17.02 -3.47 -0.37
N ASN A 417 -16.68 -2.19 -0.52
CA ASN A 417 -15.89 -1.48 0.49
C ASN A 417 -16.62 -1.39 1.82
N ILE A 418 -17.93 -1.11 1.83
CA ILE A 418 -18.71 -1.10 3.08
C ILE A 418 -18.62 -2.43 3.80
N VAL A 419 -18.91 -3.54 3.09
CA VAL A 419 -18.92 -4.87 3.68
C VAL A 419 -17.52 -5.24 4.20
N LEU A 420 -16.50 -5.09 3.36
CA LEU A 420 -15.14 -5.49 3.72
C LEU A 420 -14.52 -4.60 4.79
N ARG A 421 -14.96 -3.34 4.93
CA ARG A 421 -14.44 -2.48 6.00
C ARG A 421 -14.79 -3.05 7.35
N PHE A 422 -15.92 -3.74 7.57
CA PHE A 422 -16.20 -4.39 8.86
C PHE A 422 -15.25 -5.54 9.21
N CYS A 423 -14.44 -6.02 8.28
CA CYS A 423 -13.46 -7.07 8.54
C CYS A 423 -12.04 -6.52 8.82
N TRP A 424 -11.84 -5.20 8.85
CA TRP A 424 -10.50 -4.61 8.91
C TRP A 424 -9.71 -5.05 10.14
N THR A 425 -10.34 -5.15 11.32
CA THR A 425 -9.66 -5.58 12.55
C THR A 425 -9.16 -7.02 12.51
N LEU A 426 -9.79 -7.89 11.72
CA LEU A 426 -9.41 -9.31 11.58
C LEU A 426 -8.08 -9.44 10.83
N SER A 427 -7.85 -8.61 9.82
CA SER A 427 -6.55 -8.51 9.13
C SER A 427 -5.53 -7.67 9.87
N PHE A 428 -5.95 -6.88 10.86
CA PHE A 428 -5.12 -5.88 11.51
C PHE A 428 -4.51 -6.37 12.84
N LEU A 429 -5.32 -6.99 13.71
CA LEU A 429 -4.83 -7.47 15.01
C LEU A 429 -3.85 -8.65 14.83
N PRO A 430 -2.83 -8.78 15.69
CA PRO A 430 -2.05 -10.00 15.81
C PRO A 430 -2.97 -11.21 15.96
N PRO A 431 -2.62 -12.39 15.42
CA PRO A 431 -3.51 -13.55 15.45
C PRO A 431 -3.45 -14.24 16.81
N HIS A 432 -2.33 -14.07 17.51
CA HIS A 432 -2.06 -14.60 18.82
C HIS A 432 -1.51 -13.50 19.71
N TYR A 433 -1.85 -13.59 20.99
CA TYR A 433 -1.35 -12.71 22.04
C TYR A 433 -0.91 -13.55 23.23
N LEU A 434 -0.06 -12.99 24.09
CA LEU A 434 0.21 -13.59 25.39
C LEU A 434 -0.92 -13.21 26.35
N ASN A 435 -1.54 -14.21 26.98
CA ASN A 435 -2.52 -13.98 28.03
C ASN A 435 -1.84 -13.70 29.38
N ARG A 436 -2.62 -13.45 30.44
CA ARG A 436 -2.07 -13.12 31.78
C ARG A 436 -1.12 -14.20 32.33
N ALA A 437 -1.36 -15.47 32.00
CA ALA A 437 -0.51 -16.57 32.43
C ALA A 437 0.80 -16.68 31.62
N GLY A 438 1.04 -15.79 30.65
CA GLY A 438 2.18 -15.89 29.73
C GLY A 438 2.01 -17.00 28.70
N VAL A 439 0.78 -17.49 28.51
CA VAL A 439 0.47 -18.55 27.55
C VAL A 439 -0.06 -17.91 26.27
N LEU A 440 0.42 -18.41 25.13
CA LEU A 440 -0.04 -17.97 23.83
C LEU A 440 -1.53 -18.31 23.67
N SER A 441 -2.34 -17.34 23.28
CA SER A 441 -3.79 -17.48 23.09
C SER A 441 -4.22 -16.83 21.78
N GLU A 442 -5.27 -17.37 21.16
CA GLU A 442 -5.80 -16.85 19.90
C GLU A 442 -6.58 -15.55 20.10
N THR A 443 -6.43 -14.62 19.16
CA THR A 443 -7.10 -13.32 19.18
C THR A 443 -8.56 -13.41 18.78
N PHE A 444 -8.90 -14.37 17.92
CA PHE A 444 -10.27 -14.67 17.56
C PHE A 444 -10.41 -16.19 17.70
N ASP A 445 -11.26 -16.65 18.62
CA ASP A 445 -11.41 -18.08 18.90
C ASP A 445 -12.24 -18.78 17.81
N GLY A 446 -11.80 -19.97 17.38
CA GLY A 446 -12.64 -20.97 16.72
C GLY A 446 -12.00 -21.64 15.49
N ASP A 447 -12.30 -22.93 15.29
CA ASP A 447 -11.77 -23.74 14.17
C ASP A 447 -12.07 -23.16 12.77
N ILE A 448 -13.11 -22.32 12.66
CA ILE A 448 -13.49 -21.65 11.41
C ILE A 448 -12.49 -20.56 10.98
N THR A 449 -11.68 -20.04 11.91
CA THR A 449 -10.67 -19.01 11.64
C THR A 449 -9.62 -19.47 10.64
N MET A 450 -9.33 -20.78 10.59
CA MET A 450 -8.48 -21.40 9.59
C MET A 450 -8.92 -21.10 8.15
N TYR A 451 -10.22 -21.14 7.89
CA TYR A 451 -10.78 -20.89 6.56
C TYR A 451 -11.09 -19.41 6.32
N ILE A 452 -11.46 -18.69 7.38
CA ILE A 452 -11.84 -17.28 7.29
C ILE A 452 -10.61 -16.39 7.08
N ASN A 453 -9.49 -16.64 7.76
CA ASN A 453 -8.31 -15.76 7.69
C ASN A 453 -7.77 -15.57 6.26
N PRO A 454 -7.60 -16.63 5.43
CA PRO A 454 -7.19 -16.46 4.04
C PRO A 454 -8.21 -15.71 3.18
N ILE A 455 -9.52 -15.89 3.44
CA ILE A 455 -10.60 -15.19 2.74
C ILE A 455 -10.54 -13.70 3.05
N ILE A 456 -10.38 -13.33 4.32
CA ILE A 456 -10.28 -11.93 4.74
C ILE A 456 -9.01 -11.29 4.18
N ALA A 457 -7.87 -11.98 4.24
CA ALA A 457 -6.63 -11.48 3.64
C ALA A 457 -6.81 -11.22 2.12
N SER A 458 -7.42 -12.15 1.41
CA SER A 458 -7.73 -12.00 -0.02
C SER A 458 -8.70 -10.83 -0.27
N ALA A 459 -9.71 -10.69 0.57
CA ALA A 459 -10.70 -9.63 0.48
C ALA A 459 -10.06 -8.24 0.72
N GLU A 460 -9.16 -8.12 1.69
CA GLU A 460 -8.42 -6.87 1.95
C GLU A 460 -7.54 -6.47 0.77
N ILE A 461 -6.89 -7.43 0.10
CA ILE A 461 -6.13 -7.18 -1.13
C ILE A 461 -7.05 -6.64 -2.23
N VAL A 462 -8.16 -7.33 -2.51
CA VAL A 462 -9.14 -6.90 -3.53
C VAL A 462 -9.68 -5.50 -3.21
N ARG A 463 -10.03 -5.24 -1.96
CA ARG A 463 -10.51 -3.94 -1.49
C ARG A 463 -9.46 -2.84 -1.73
N ARG A 464 -8.19 -3.08 -1.42
CA ARG A 464 -7.12 -2.10 -1.63
C ARG A 464 -6.88 -1.81 -3.10
N ILE A 465 -6.97 -2.82 -3.97
CA ILE A 465 -6.87 -2.64 -5.43
C ILE A 465 -8.01 -1.75 -5.94
N MET A 466 -9.25 -2.05 -5.53
CA MET A 466 -10.43 -1.23 -5.89
C MET A 466 -10.32 0.20 -5.36
N TRP A 467 -9.88 0.36 -4.10
CA TRP A 467 -9.64 1.68 -3.51
C TRP A 467 -8.58 2.45 -4.31
N GLY A 468 -7.48 1.80 -4.67
CA GLY A 468 -6.39 2.42 -5.42
C GLY A 468 -6.84 2.88 -6.80
N TRP A 469 -7.66 2.06 -7.48
CA TRP A 469 -8.24 2.39 -8.77
C TRP A 469 -9.03 3.71 -8.73
N ILE A 470 -10.03 3.81 -7.84
CA ILE A 470 -10.86 5.04 -7.76
C ILE A 470 -10.06 6.21 -7.18
N ARG A 471 -9.12 5.96 -6.27
CA ARG A 471 -8.29 7.02 -5.67
C ARG A 471 -7.42 7.72 -6.72
N VAL A 472 -6.78 6.96 -7.60
CA VAL A 472 -6.00 7.50 -8.72
C VAL A 472 -6.92 8.23 -9.70
N GLU A 473 -8.14 7.72 -9.92
CA GLU A 473 -9.13 8.42 -10.75
C GLU A 473 -9.51 9.79 -10.23
N ASN A 474 -9.78 9.86 -8.94
CA ASN A 474 -10.14 11.11 -8.30
C ASN A 474 -8.98 12.12 -8.37
N GLU A 475 -7.74 11.67 -8.21
CA GLU A 475 -6.57 12.55 -8.33
C GLU A 475 -6.43 13.09 -9.76
N ALA A 476 -6.55 12.22 -10.77
CA ALA A 476 -6.47 12.60 -12.18
C ALA A 476 -7.49 13.70 -12.53
N ILE A 477 -8.75 13.50 -12.13
CA ILE A 477 -9.82 14.48 -12.37
C ILE A 477 -9.55 15.80 -11.62
N ASN A 478 -9.01 15.73 -10.40
CA ASN A 478 -8.72 16.93 -9.62
C ASN A 478 -7.59 17.75 -10.24
N ASP A 479 -6.57 17.10 -10.80
CA ASP A 479 -5.47 17.81 -11.45
C ASP A 479 -5.89 18.44 -12.79
N ASP A 480 -6.68 17.72 -13.61
CA ASP A 480 -7.27 18.29 -14.85
C ASP A 480 -8.14 19.55 -14.55
N ASN A 481 -8.89 19.51 -13.44
CA ASN A 481 -9.72 20.65 -13.00
C ASN A 481 -8.87 21.86 -12.54
N LYS A 482 -7.70 21.62 -11.93
CA LYS A 482 -6.78 22.70 -11.54
C LYS A 482 -6.19 23.37 -12.78
N GLU A 483 -5.69 22.58 -13.72
CA GLU A 483 -5.09 23.08 -14.97
C GLU A 483 -6.08 23.90 -15.81
N SER A 484 -7.32 23.41 -15.94
CA SER A 484 -8.39 24.15 -16.62
C SER A 484 -8.78 25.45 -15.91
N SER A 485 -8.76 25.47 -14.57
CA SER A 485 -9.02 26.69 -13.79
C SER A 485 -7.90 27.71 -13.94
N GLU A 486 -6.64 27.29 -13.87
CA GLU A 486 -5.49 28.18 -14.01
C GLU A 486 -5.37 28.78 -15.40
N SER A 487 -5.60 27.98 -16.45
CA SER A 487 -5.64 28.47 -17.83
C SER A 487 -6.76 29.49 -18.05
N SER A 488 -7.95 29.26 -17.47
CA SER A 488 -9.04 30.25 -17.54
C SER A 488 -8.71 31.58 -16.85
N ASN A 489 -8.08 31.53 -15.68
CA ASN A 489 -7.64 32.73 -14.95
C ASN A 489 -6.55 33.50 -15.71
N LEU A 490 -5.63 32.79 -16.37
CA LEU A 490 -4.57 33.40 -17.17
C LEU A 490 -5.14 34.11 -18.41
N GLU A 491 -6.12 33.50 -19.08
CA GLU A 491 -6.79 34.12 -20.22
C GLU A 491 -7.63 35.33 -19.81
N GLU A 492 -8.30 35.28 -18.66
CA GLU A 492 -9.00 36.45 -18.08
C GLU A 492 -8.00 37.58 -17.79
N PHE A 493 -6.87 37.28 -17.16
CA PHE A 493 -5.82 38.27 -16.88
C PHE A 493 -5.22 38.88 -18.15
N LYS A 494 -4.94 38.09 -19.19
CA LYS A 494 -4.47 38.60 -20.50
C LYS A 494 -5.51 39.49 -21.16
N SER A 495 -6.79 39.13 -21.08
CA SER A 495 -7.88 39.95 -21.65
C SER A 495 -8.02 41.30 -20.94
N MET A 496 -7.82 41.33 -19.61
CA MET A 496 -7.86 42.56 -18.82
C MET A 496 -6.65 43.46 -19.11
N ALA A 497 -5.44 42.88 -19.18
CA ALA A 497 -4.22 43.61 -19.54
C ALA A 497 -4.27 44.17 -20.97
N MET A 498 -4.86 43.44 -21.92
CA MET A 498 -5.04 43.91 -23.29
C MET A 498 -6.05 45.05 -23.36
N ASN A 499 -7.14 45.02 -22.58
CA ASN A 499 -8.09 46.13 -22.51
C ASN A 499 -7.50 47.39 -21.84
N ASP A 500 -6.67 47.25 -20.81
CA ASP A 500 -5.97 48.39 -20.18
C ASP A 500 -4.92 49.02 -21.11
N THR A 501 -4.35 48.25 -22.06
CA THR A 501 -3.43 48.80 -23.08
C THR A 501 -4.17 49.60 -24.18
N PHE A 502 -5.50 49.49 -24.27
CA PHE A 502 -6.34 50.22 -25.23
C PHE A 502 -7.15 51.37 -24.60
N LEU A 503 -7.00 51.60 -23.29
CA LEU A 503 -7.75 52.62 -22.54
C LEU A 503 -6.82 53.48 -21.67
N ASP A 504 -5.80 54.09 -22.27
CA ASP A 504 -5.23 55.33 -21.75
C ASP A 504 -6.04 56.50 -22.32
N ASP A 505 -7.19 56.77 -21.71
CA ASP A 505 -7.90 58.07 -21.63
C ASP A 505 -9.37 57.80 -21.21
N ASP A 506 -9.65 57.70 -19.90
CA ASP A 506 -10.59 58.61 -19.21
C ASP A 506 -10.81 58.20 -17.73
N ASP A 507 -10.98 59.23 -16.91
CA ASP A 507 -11.06 59.23 -15.44
C ASP A 507 -12.45 58.75 -14.94
N GLY A 508 -12.53 58.00 -13.83
CA GLY A 508 -13.86 57.66 -13.28
C GLY A 508 -13.99 56.61 -12.17
N THR A 509 -13.87 57.06 -10.92
CA THR A 509 -14.64 56.63 -9.71
C THR A 509 -14.87 55.14 -9.41
N LEU A 510 -14.22 54.64 -8.35
CA LEU A 510 -14.49 53.33 -7.76
C LEU A 510 -15.64 53.40 -6.72
N SER A 511 -16.77 52.73 -7.01
CA SER A 511 -17.90 52.54 -6.10
C SER A 511 -17.74 51.28 -5.23
N SER A 512 -18.19 51.41 -3.99
CA SER A 512 -18.28 50.43 -2.90
C SER A 512 -18.87 49.05 -3.23
N SER A 513 -18.27 47.98 -2.72
CA SER A 513 -18.89 46.66 -2.60
C SER A 513 -19.12 46.24 -1.15
N SER A 514 -20.41 46.26 -0.80
CA SER A 514 -21.18 45.52 0.21
C SER A 514 -20.48 44.60 1.22
N SER A 515 -20.78 44.92 2.48
CA SER A 515 -20.74 44.12 3.70
C SER A 515 -21.37 42.73 3.61
N SER A 516 -20.67 41.70 4.11
CA SER A 516 -21.27 40.44 4.57
C SER A 516 -21.31 40.41 6.11
N THR A 517 -22.44 39.97 6.64
CA THR A 517 -22.85 40.02 8.05
C THR A 517 -22.14 38.98 8.93
N PRO A 518 -21.76 39.29 10.19
CA PRO A 518 -21.19 38.30 11.10
C PRO A 518 -22.27 37.82 12.08
N PHE A 519 -22.89 36.67 11.82
CA PHE A 519 -23.80 36.04 12.79
C PHE A 519 -23.52 34.54 12.94
N SER A 520 -22.42 34.21 13.63
CA SER A 520 -22.26 33.00 14.45
C SER A 520 -20.88 32.96 15.15
N LYS A 521 -20.59 33.93 16.02
CA LYS A 521 -19.46 33.79 16.96
C LYS A 521 -19.97 33.15 18.25
N GLY A 522 -20.03 31.81 18.26
CA GLY A 522 -20.35 31.01 19.44
C GLY A 522 -19.20 30.07 19.78
N LEU A 523 -18.63 30.23 20.98
CA LEU A 523 -17.67 29.38 21.70
C LEU A 523 -16.65 28.60 20.83
N TRP A 524 -15.43 29.14 20.73
CA TRP A 524 -14.28 28.53 20.03
C TRP A 524 -14.45 28.42 18.51
N THR A 525 -14.26 29.55 17.81
CA THR A 525 -13.80 29.49 16.42
C THR A 525 -12.26 29.41 16.45
N PRO A 526 -11.65 28.22 16.25
CA PRO A 526 -10.20 28.12 16.23
C PRO A 526 -9.65 29.05 15.15
N ARG A 527 -8.58 29.78 15.49
CA ARG A 527 -7.92 30.69 14.55
C ARG A 527 -7.57 29.92 13.29
N LYS A 528 -7.82 30.50 12.11
CA LYS A 528 -7.44 29.85 10.85
C LYS A 528 -5.92 29.65 10.85
N MET A 529 -5.48 28.48 10.42
CA MET A 529 -4.10 28.05 10.65
C MET A 529 -3.09 28.85 9.80
N TYR A 530 -3.51 29.44 8.68
CA TYR A 530 -2.70 30.40 7.91
C TYR A 530 -2.38 31.70 8.67
N ASP A 531 -3.19 32.08 9.67
CA ASP A 531 -2.95 33.27 10.51
C ASP A 531 -2.04 32.97 11.71
N MET A 532 -1.66 31.72 11.91
CA MET A 532 -0.86 31.27 13.06
C MET A 532 0.63 31.34 12.76
N THR A 533 1.44 31.59 13.79
CA THR A 533 2.90 31.46 13.66
C THR A 533 3.29 29.99 13.61
N GLU A 534 4.46 29.67 13.05
CA GLU A 534 4.95 28.28 12.95
C GLU A 534 4.98 27.57 14.31
N ILE A 535 5.42 28.28 15.36
CA ILE A 535 5.45 27.76 16.73
C ILE A 535 4.05 27.40 17.23
N GLN A 536 3.04 28.21 16.90
CA GLN A 536 1.66 27.93 17.27
C GLN A 536 1.12 26.69 16.55
N ILE A 537 1.43 26.54 15.25
CA ILE A 537 1.03 25.37 14.45
C ILE A 537 1.71 24.13 15.02
N LEU A 538 3.02 24.16 15.23
CA LEU A 538 3.78 23.04 15.80
C LEU A 538 3.27 22.68 17.20
N GLY A 539 3.00 23.67 18.05
CA GLY A 539 2.43 23.46 19.37
C GLY A 539 1.08 22.72 19.33
N GLU A 540 0.21 23.08 18.38
CA GLU A 540 -1.05 22.37 18.16
C GLU A 540 -0.84 20.94 17.66
N LEU A 541 0.04 20.73 16.67
CA LEU A 541 0.32 19.41 16.11
C LEU A 541 0.97 18.47 17.15
N CYS A 542 1.84 19.00 18.02
CA CYS A 542 2.46 18.25 19.11
C CYS A 542 1.44 17.70 20.12
N ILE A 543 0.29 18.35 20.30
CA ILE A 543 -0.77 17.82 21.18
C ILE A 543 -1.30 16.49 20.63
N TYR A 544 -1.59 16.41 19.33
CA TYR A 544 -2.07 15.19 18.70
C TYR A 544 -1.05 14.04 18.80
N VAL A 545 0.23 14.34 18.56
CA VAL A 545 1.34 13.37 18.71
C VAL A 545 1.45 12.87 20.15
N THR A 546 1.36 13.79 21.13
CA THR A 546 1.43 13.45 22.56
C THR A 546 0.26 12.56 22.97
N ILE A 547 -0.96 12.84 22.47
CA ILE A 547 -2.13 12.03 22.77
C ILE A 547 -2.01 10.63 22.15
N PHE A 548 -1.64 10.53 20.86
CA PHE A 548 -1.44 9.25 20.17
C PHE A 548 -0.44 8.37 20.94
N THR A 549 0.74 8.91 21.19
CA THR A 549 1.80 8.15 21.88
C THR A 549 1.45 7.85 23.34
N GLY A 550 0.83 8.81 24.04
CA GLY A 550 0.44 8.67 25.43
C GLY A 550 -0.60 7.58 25.66
N LEU A 551 -1.64 7.50 24.81
CA LEU A 551 -2.65 6.45 24.90
C LEU A 551 -2.06 5.07 24.58
N GLY A 552 -1.24 4.98 23.53
CA GLY A 552 -0.51 3.76 23.18
C GLY A 552 0.36 3.23 24.33
N LEU A 553 1.16 4.10 24.94
CA LEU A 553 2.01 3.76 26.08
C LEU A 553 1.20 3.40 27.32
N LEU A 554 0.12 4.14 27.60
CA LEU A 554 -0.76 3.86 28.73
C LEU A 554 -1.40 2.48 28.64
N ALA A 555 -1.90 2.12 27.45
CA ALA A 555 -2.48 0.82 27.17
C ALA A 555 -1.44 -0.30 27.29
N ALA A 556 -0.23 -0.10 26.77
CA ALA A 556 0.86 -1.06 26.91
C ALA A 556 1.28 -1.26 28.38
N ALA A 557 1.29 -0.18 29.17
CA ALA A 557 1.65 -0.21 30.60
C ALA A 557 0.56 -0.88 31.48
N HIS A 558 -0.71 -0.66 31.14
CA HIS A 558 -1.86 -1.25 31.84
C HIS A 558 -2.34 -2.56 31.24
N ARG A 559 -1.56 -3.17 30.34
CA ARG A 559 -1.95 -4.43 29.69
C ARG A 559 -2.30 -5.49 30.73
N GLU A 560 -3.19 -6.39 30.35
CA GLU A 560 -3.73 -7.38 31.28
C GLU A 560 -2.74 -8.51 31.66
N THR A 561 -1.55 -8.51 31.06
CA THR A 561 -0.45 -9.47 31.28
C THR A 561 0.65 -8.97 32.24
N GLN A 562 0.24 -8.44 33.39
CA GLN A 562 1.16 -8.19 34.50
C GLN A 562 1.44 -9.46 35.30
#